data_AF-A0A951J559-F1
#
_entry.id   AF-A0A951J559-F1
#
_cell.length_a   1.000
_cell.length_b   1.000
_cell.length_c   1.000
_cell.angle_alpha   90.00
_cell.angle_beta   90.00
_cell.angle_gamma   90.00
#
_symmetry.space_group_name_H-M   'P 1'
#
loop_
_entity.id
_entity.type
_entity.pdbx_description
1 polymer ?
#
loop_
_entity_poly.entity_id
_entity_poly.type
_entity_poly.pdbx_seq_one_letter_code
_entity_poly.pdbx_strand_id
1 'polypeptide(L)'
;MKKDKNLEFDRESMERIIAMAKEERKPFEAIKNEFGIGEREVTEIMKKKFPPHEYELWKKKVAAKKPKPKVQDDDLDDLDSKYYIKNKFD
;
A
#
# COMPACT_ATOMS: atom_id res chain seq x y z
N MET A 1 7.05 25.18 -7.26
CA MET A 1 8.25 24.99 -6.43
C MET A 1 8.31 23.54 -5.99
N LYS A 2 9.04 22.69 -6.73
CA LYS A 2 9.41 21.37 -6.21
C LYS A 2 10.56 21.64 -5.27
N LYS A 3 10.38 21.45 -3.96
CA LYS A 3 11.50 21.51 -3.03
C LYS A 3 12.34 20.29 -3.34
N ASP A 4 13.42 20.47 -4.10
CA ASP A 4 14.53 19.54 -4.16
C ASP A 4 15.11 19.48 -2.74
N LYS A 5 14.48 18.66 -1.90
CA LYS A 5 15.05 18.30 -0.61
C LYS A 5 16.24 17.41 -0.97
N ASN A 6 17.40 18.03 -1.09
CA ASN A 6 18.68 17.34 -1.01
C ASN A 6 18.75 16.80 0.43
N LEU A 7 18.00 15.73 0.70
CA LEU A 7 18.09 15.00 1.94
C LEU A 7 19.40 14.22 1.84
N GLU A 8 20.48 14.85 2.28
CA GLU A 8 21.66 14.15 2.75
C GLU A 8 21.23 13.35 3.98
N PHE A 9 20.50 12.27 3.74
CA PHE A 9 20.27 11.26 4.75
C PHE A 9 21.62 10.61 5.00
N ASP A 10 22.10 10.73 6.23
CA ASP A 10 23.23 9.96 6.69
C ASP A 10 22.98 8.46 6.44
N ARG A 11 24.04 7.66 6.33
CA ARG A 11 23.91 6.20 6.20
C ARG A 11 22.97 5.63 7.26
N GLU A 12 23.05 6.14 8.48
CA GLU A 12 22.23 5.70 9.59
C GLU A 12 20.74 6.00 9.36
N SER A 13 20.42 7.19 8.84
CA SER A 13 19.04 7.55 8.49
C SER A 13 18.49 6.65 7.38
N MET A 14 19.30 6.32 6.38
CA MET A 14 18.88 5.39 5.33
C MET A 14 18.65 3.98 5.87
N GLU A 15 19.51 3.48 6.76
CA GLU A 15 19.32 2.17 7.40
C GLU A 15 18.08 2.15 8.29
N ARG A 16 17.79 3.25 8.99
CA ARG A 16 16.56 3.43 9.78
C ARG A 16 15.30 3.38 8.91
N ILE A 17 15.29 4.09 7.79
CA ILE A 17 14.19 4.07 6.81
C ILE A 17 13.98 2.65 6.28
N ILE A 18 15.07 1.92 6.01
CA ILE A 18 15.03 0.54 5.54
C ILE A 18 14.46 -0.41 6.60
N ALA A 19 14.92 -0.30 7.84
CA ALA A 19 14.44 -1.12 8.96
C ALA A 19 12.94 -0.89 9.20
N MET A 20 12.52 0.37 9.31
CA MET A 20 11.10 0.73 9.42
C MET A 20 10.28 0.19 8.25
N ALA A 21 10.80 0.24 7.03
CA ALA A 21 10.10 -0.31 5.89
C ALA A 21 9.96 -1.83 5.87
N LYS A 22 10.86 -2.57 6.54
CA LYS A 22 10.79 -4.03 6.68
C LYS A 22 9.88 -4.46 7.83
N GLU A 23 9.91 -3.77 8.96
CA GLU A 23 9.20 -4.16 10.18
C GLU A 23 7.79 -3.59 10.24
N GLU A 24 7.61 -2.35 9.78
CA GLU A 24 6.41 -1.59 10.10
C GLU A 24 5.18 -2.00 9.29
N ARG A 25 4.00 -1.93 9.92
CA ARG A 25 2.73 -2.25 9.24
C ARG A 25 2.30 -1.17 8.25
N LYS A 26 2.77 0.07 8.42
CA LYS A 26 2.51 1.22 7.54
C LYS A 26 3.76 2.09 7.36
N PRO A 27 4.75 1.59 6.61
CA PRO A 27 6.07 2.22 6.59
C PRO A 27 6.03 3.63 5.99
N PHE A 28 5.19 3.86 4.99
CA PHE A 28 5.06 5.18 4.37
C PHE A 28 4.50 6.25 5.30
N GLU A 29 3.53 5.90 6.16
CA GLU A 29 2.96 6.86 7.12
C GLU A 29 3.95 7.16 8.26
N ALA A 30 4.61 6.12 8.80
CA ALA A 30 5.62 6.27 9.85
C ALA A 30 6.81 7.12 9.37
N ILE A 31 7.37 6.78 8.21
CA ILE A 31 8.49 7.51 7.61
C ILE A 31 8.09 8.95 7.25
N LYS A 32 6.86 9.17 6.79
CA LYS A 32 6.35 10.53 6.55
C LYS A 32 6.22 11.33 7.85
N ASN A 33 5.83 10.70 8.95
CA ASN A 33 5.69 11.37 10.24
C ASN A 33 7.04 11.70 10.86
N GLU A 34 8.02 10.80 10.75
CA GLU A 34 9.36 10.97 11.34
C GLU A 34 10.28 11.84 10.47
N PHE A 35 10.33 11.59 9.16
CA PHE A 35 11.25 12.25 8.23
C PHE A 35 10.58 13.29 7.31
N GLY A 36 9.25 13.40 7.33
CA GLY A 36 8.54 14.37 6.48
C GLY A 36 8.59 14.07 4.98
N ILE A 37 8.93 12.83 4.59
CA ILE A 37 9.05 12.40 3.19
C ILE A 37 7.82 11.62 2.73
N GLY A 38 7.41 11.81 1.47
CA GLY A 38 6.22 11.16 0.91
C GLY A 38 6.48 9.72 0.47
N GLU A 39 5.41 8.95 0.24
CA GLU A 39 5.48 7.56 -0.27
C GLU A 39 6.36 7.43 -1.52
N ARG A 40 6.28 8.42 -2.43
CA ARG A 40 7.06 8.43 -3.67
C ARG A 40 8.56 8.48 -3.38
N GLU A 41 8.99 9.39 -2.52
CA GLU A 41 10.39 9.54 -2.09
C GLU A 41 10.90 8.26 -1.40
N VAL A 42 10.11 7.68 -0.49
CA VAL A 42 10.45 6.41 0.17
C VAL A 42 10.62 5.29 -0.85
N THR A 43 9.76 5.23 -1.86
CA THR A 43 9.81 4.22 -2.92
C THR A 43 11.06 4.38 -3.78
N GLU A 44 11.47 5.62 -4.10
CA GLU A 44 12.70 5.89 -4.84
C GLU A 44 13.95 5.55 -4.03
N ILE A 45 13.96 5.89 -2.73
CA ILE A 45 15.04 5.52 -1.79
C ILE A 45 15.15 3.99 -1.71
N MET A 46 14.03 3.30 -1.50
CA MET A 46 13.95 1.84 -1.48
C MET A 46 14.51 1.22 -2.75
N LYS A 47 14.11 1.71 -3.92
CA LYS A 47 14.56 1.22 -5.22
C LYS A 47 16.06 1.43 -5.45
N LYS A 48 16.63 2.52 -4.93
CA LYS A 48 18.07 2.83 -5.05
C LYS A 48 18.93 2.03 -4.05
N LYS A 49 18.37 1.70 -2.88
CA LYS A 49 19.09 0.98 -1.81
C LYS A 49 18.99 -0.53 -1.89
N PHE A 50 17.84 -1.07 -2.32
CA PHE A 50 17.64 -2.51 -2.40
C PHE A 50 17.99 -3.07 -3.78
N PRO A 51 18.55 -4.29 -3.84
CA PRO A 51 18.54 -5.06 -5.07
C PRO A 51 17.08 -5.35 -5.50
N PRO A 52 16.83 -5.49 -6.80
CA PRO A 52 15.47 -5.65 -7.35
C PRO A 52 14.70 -6.81 -6.70
N HIS A 53 15.38 -7.92 -6.39
CA HIS A 53 14.79 -9.08 -5.74
C HIS A 53 14.22 -8.77 -4.34
N GLU A 54 14.93 -8.02 -3.50
CA GLU A 54 14.42 -7.63 -2.17
C GLU A 54 13.30 -6.59 -2.27
N TYR A 55 13.39 -5.67 -3.23
CA TYR A 55 12.38 -4.65 -3.48
C TYR A 55 11.03 -5.28 -3.89
N GLU A 56 11.04 -6.29 -4.75
CA GLU A 56 9.82 -7.02 -5.13
C GLU A 56 9.17 -7.72 -3.93
N LEU A 57 9.98 -8.34 -3.07
CA LEU A 57 9.50 -9.02 -1.87
C LEU A 57 8.86 -8.03 -0.88
N TRP A 58 9.51 -6.87 -0.67
CA TRP A 58 8.97 -5.79 0.15
C TRP A 58 7.67 -5.23 -0.43
N LYS A 59 7.63 -4.97 -1.74
CA LYS A 59 6.42 -4.50 -2.44
C LYS A 59 5.26 -5.48 -2.26
N LYS A 60 5.53 -6.79 -2.34
CA LYS A 60 4.52 -7.82 -2.09
C LYS A 60 4.01 -7.79 -0.65
N LYS A 61 4.88 -7.61 0.34
CA LYS A 61 4.49 -7.49 1.76
C LYS A 61 3.65 -6.24 2.03
N VAL A 62 4.04 -5.10 1.46
CA VAL A 62 3.32 -3.82 1.63
C VAL A 62 1.98 -3.85 0.88
N ALA A 63 1.93 -4.43 -0.32
CA ALA A 63 0.70 -4.59 -1.08
C ALA A 63 -0.27 -5.60 -0.43
N ALA A 64 0.24 -6.69 0.14
CA ALA A 64 -0.59 -7.69 0.84
C ALA A 64 -1.21 -7.15 2.14
N LYS A 65 -0.64 -6.09 2.71
CA LYS A 65 -1.20 -5.37 3.86
C LYS A 65 -2.29 -4.37 3.48
N LYS A 66 -2.59 -4.16 2.18
CA LYS A 66 -3.80 -3.43 1.79
C LYS A 66 -4.99 -4.24 2.30
N PRO A 67 -5.84 -3.68 3.19
CA PRO A 67 -7.03 -4.39 3.60
C PRO A 67 -7.80 -4.73 2.33
N LYS A 68 -8.23 -5.99 2.19
CA LYS A 68 -9.26 -6.33 1.22
C LYS A 68 -10.38 -5.31 1.42
N PRO A 69 -10.92 -4.69 0.35
CA PRO A 69 -12.16 -3.94 0.51
C PRO A 69 -13.12 -4.89 1.22
N LYS A 70 -13.56 -4.49 2.42
CA LYS A 70 -14.63 -5.21 3.10
C LYS A 70 -15.79 -5.15 2.11
N VAL A 71 -16.11 -6.30 1.51
CA VAL A 71 -17.37 -6.45 0.80
C VAL A 71 -18.41 -6.15 1.87
N GLN A 72 -19.04 -4.99 1.76
CA GLN A 72 -20.18 -4.66 2.60
C GLN A 72 -21.28 -5.58 2.06
N ASP A 73 -21.59 -6.64 2.80
CA ASP A 73 -22.84 -7.39 2.66
C ASP A 73 -23.94 -6.49 3.25
N ASP A 74 -24.23 -5.39 2.58
CA ASP A 74 -25.35 -4.50 2.84
C ASP A 74 -25.91 -4.15 1.45
N ASP A 75 -27.21 -4.39 1.27
CA ASP A 75 -27.99 -4.14 0.06
C ASP A 75 -27.90 -5.18 -1.09
N LEU A 76 -28.25 -6.44 -0.79
CA LEU A 76 -29.07 -7.21 -1.74
C LEU A 76 -30.52 -6.82 -1.50
N ASP A 77 -30.88 -5.65 -2.03
CA ASP A 77 -32.25 -5.15 -2.03
C ASP A 77 -33.14 -6.09 -2.87
N ASP A 78 -34.24 -6.45 -2.23
CA ASP A 78 -35.36 -7.27 -2.63
C ASP A 78 -35.93 -6.88 -4.00
N LEU A 79 -35.34 -7.29 -5.13
CA LEU A 79 -35.98 -7.06 -6.44
C LEU A 79 -35.52 -7.98 -7.58
N ASP A 80 -35.67 -9.31 -7.47
CA ASP A 80 -35.94 -10.13 -8.69
C ASP A 80 -36.46 -11.57 -8.49
N SER A 81 -36.98 -11.96 -7.32
CA SER A 81 -37.54 -13.32 -7.18
C SER A 81 -38.80 -13.58 -8.04
N LYS A 82 -39.39 -12.54 -8.64
CA LYS A 82 -40.60 -12.64 -9.49
C LYS A 82 -40.30 -12.84 -10.97
N TYR A 83 -39.09 -12.53 -11.44
CA TYR A 83 -38.71 -12.67 -12.85
C TYR A 83 -38.31 -14.11 -13.19
N TYR A 84 -37.73 -14.84 -12.23
CA TYR A 84 -37.38 -16.26 -12.39
C TYR A 84 -38.57 -17.24 -12.42
N ILE A 85 -39.78 -16.78 -12.09
CA ILE A 85 -40.99 -17.63 -12.03
C ILE A 85 -41.79 -17.56 -13.35
N LYS A 86 -41.54 -16.56 -14.21
CA LYS A 86 -42.36 -16.33 -15.42
C LYS A 86 -41.90 -17.13 -16.66
N ASN A 87 -40.77 -17.82 -16.59
CA ASN A 87 -40.16 -18.50 -17.75
C ASN A 87 -39.98 -20.02 -17.61
N LYS A 88 -40.74 -20.68 -16.72
CA LYS A 88 -40.77 -22.15 -16.63
C LYS A 88 -42.21 -22.64 -16.62
N PHE A 89 -42.60 -23.30 -17.73
CA PHE A 89 -43.88 -23.97 -18.04
C PHE A 89 -45.01 -23.01 -18.42
N ASP A 90 -45.66 -23.00 -19.61
CA ASP A 90 -45.99 -24.06 -20.59
C ASP A 90 -46.15 -25.48 -20.03
#